data_AF-A0A9E5SIM3-F1
#
_entry.id   AF-A0A9E5SIM3-F1
#
_cell.length_a   1.000
_cell.length_b   1.000
_cell.length_c   1.000
_cell.angle_alpha   90.00
_cell.angle_beta   90.00
_cell.angle_gamma   90.00
#
_symmetry.space_group_name_H-M   'P 1'
#
loop_
_entity.id
_entity.type
_entity.pdbx_description
1 polymer ?
#
loop_
_entity_poly.entity_id
_entity_poly.type
_entity_poly.pdbx_seq_one_letter_code
_entity_poly.pdbx_strand_id
1 'polypeptide(L)'
;MTRKERVRKILVYAVYILLIPAVQVSFLLPAPLNGYTPDLMLLFVVVTGYLFGTYDGAIVGLLIGLMRDYYAGPAWTMSSDRPSALIGVGMLGFFYLGVFASLIFAKTFHRRLSMAFVQVLLFSLIYKIIGHIFAYIFTTVSSGSSTYLTFSQVVFQSIFPQTLLNMIAAVPIILCLRYLGPYKSGINRMLPDVGEGKEKKWQIA
;
A
#
# COMPACT_ATOMS: atom_id res chain seq x y z
N MET A 1 -10.41 10.18 -22.41
CA MET A 1 -11.29 9.94 -21.25
C MET A 1 -12.52 10.80 -21.42
N THR A 2 -13.71 10.22 -21.34
CA THR A 2 -14.96 10.99 -21.39
C THR A 2 -15.23 11.64 -20.03
N ARG A 3 -16.07 12.69 -19.99
CA ARG A 3 -16.48 13.35 -18.72
C ARG A 3 -17.07 12.35 -17.72
N LYS A 4 -17.88 11.40 -18.20
CA LYS A 4 -18.50 10.34 -17.38
C LYS A 4 -17.45 9.41 -16.75
N GLU A 5 -16.42 9.03 -17.50
CA GLU A 5 -15.32 8.20 -16.99
C GLU A 5 -14.50 8.92 -15.91
N ARG A 6 -14.24 10.22 -16.11
CA ARG A 6 -13.51 11.03 -15.11
C ARG A 6 -14.28 11.12 -13.80
N VAL A 7 -15.59 11.38 -13.86
CA VAL A 7 -16.44 11.45 -12.66
C VAL A 7 -16.46 10.09 -11.93
N ARG A 8 -16.61 8.98 -12.66
CA ARG A 8 -16.56 7.64 -12.06
C ARG A 8 -15.23 7.41 -11.33
N LYS A 9 -14.09 7.73 -11.96
CA LYS A 9 -12.77 7.57 -11.36
C LYS A 9 -12.65 8.32 -10.03
N ILE A 10 -13.08 9.58 -10.00
CA ILE A 10 -13.03 10.42 -8.80
C ILE A 10 -13.92 9.85 -7.71
N LEU A 11 -15.18 9.50 -8.03
CA LEU A 11 -16.14 8.99 -7.07
C LEU A 11 -15.66 7.67 -6.45
N VAL A 12 -15.19 6.74 -7.29
CA VAL A 12 -14.68 5.44 -6.82
C VAL A 12 -13.47 5.62 -5.92
N TYR A 13 -12.49 6.45 -6.29
CA TYR A 13 -11.35 6.71 -5.41
C TYR A 13 -11.74 7.39 -4.11
N ALA A 14 -12.64 8.38 -4.14
CA ALA A 14 -13.12 9.04 -2.93
C ALA A 14 -13.75 8.03 -1.96
N VAL A 15 -14.58 7.11 -2.47
CA VAL A 15 -15.20 6.06 -1.65
C VAL A 15 -14.13 5.14 -1.05
N TYR A 16 -13.18 4.62 -1.84
CA TYR A 16 -12.15 3.73 -1.30
C TYR A 16 -11.20 4.43 -0.32
N ILE A 17 -10.82 5.69 -0.59
CA ILE A 17 -9.93 6.47 0.27
C ILE A 17 -10.56 6.76 1.63
N LEU A 18 -11.89 6.86 1.72
CA LEU A 18 -12.58 7.02 2.99
C LEU A 18 -12.87 5.67 3.66
N LEU A 19 -13.33 4.68 2.89
CA LEU A 19 -13.77 3.39 3.40
C LEU A 19 -12.61 2.55 3.93
N ILE A 20 -11.50 2.44 3.20
CA ILE A 20 -10.37 1.58 3.59
C ILE A 20 -9.76 2.01 4.93
N PRO A 21 -9.43 3.31 5.15
CA PRO A 21 -9.03 3.81 6.46
C PRO A 21 -10.07 3.56 7.56
N ALA A 22 -11.35 3.82 7.29
CA ALA A 22 -12.40 3.63 8.28
C ALA A 22 -12.50 2.16 8.72
N VAL A 23 -12.44 1.23 7.76
CA VAL A 23 -12.42 -0.21 8.03
C VAL A 23 -11.16 -0.60 8.82
N GLN A 24 -9.99 -0.11 8.44
CA GLN A 24 -8.72 -0.36 9.15
C GLN A 24 -8.80 0.02 10.63
N VAL A 25 -9.32 1.21 10.93
CA VAL A 25 -9.42 1.73 12.31
C VAL A 25 -10.53 1.02 13.09
N SER A 26 -11.59 0.58 12.42
CA SER A 26 -12.70 -0.15 13.06
C SER A 26 -12.32 -1.57 13.52
N PHE A 27 -11.22 -2.13 13.03
CA PHE A 27 -10.70 -3.43 13.49
C PHE A 27 -9.96 -3.36 14.85
N LEU A 28 -9.98 -2.23 15.55
CA LEU A 28 -9.49 -2.12 16.93
C LEU A 28 -10.44 -2.85 17.91
N LEU A 29 -10.29 -4.17 18.06
CA LEU A 29 -10.52 -5.04 19.25
C LEU A 29 -11.09 -6.42 18.90
N PRO A 30 -10.52 -7.51 19.45
CA PRO A 30 -9.17 -7.98 19.20
C PRO A 30 -9.04 -8.56 17.78
N ALA A 31 -7.88 -8.35 17.16
CA ALA A 31 -7.61 -8.78 15.80
C ALA A 31 -7.79 -10.31 15.63
N PRO A 32 -8.25 -10.80 14.46
CA PRO A 32 -8.70 -12.17 14.26
C PRO A 32 -7.63 -13.26 14.42
N LEU A 33 -6.33 -12.90 14.51
CA LEU A 33 -5.21 -13.82 14.70
C LEU A 33 -4.14 -13.22 15.63
N ASN A 34 -4.10 -13.67 16.89
CA ASN A 34 -3.03 -13.39 17.86
C ASN A 34 -2.65 -11.90 18.05
N GLY A 35 -3.60 -10.98 17.92
CA GLY A 35 -3.36 -9.54 18.13
C GLY A 35 -2.75 -8.80 16.92
N TYR A 36 -2.57 -9.47 15.77
CA TYR A 36 -2.09 -8.84 14.53
C TYR A 36 -3.25 -8.38 13.64
N THR A 37 -3.24 -7.11 13.25
CA THR A 37 -4.20 -6.54 12.28
C THR A 37 -3.54 -6.41 10.90
N PRO A 38 -4.24 -6.78 9.81
CA PRO A 38 -3.73 -6.51 8.46
C PRO A 38 -3.56 -5.01 8.22
N ASP A 39 -2.61 -4.61 7.39
CA ASP A 39 -2.43 -3.20 7.00
C ASP A 39 -3.17 -2.91 5.68
N LEU A 40 -4.48 -2.67 5.77
CA LEU A 40 -5.33 -2.48 4.59
C LEU A 40 -4.95 -1.22 3.79
N MET A 41 -4.43 -0.19 4.46
CA MET A 41 -3.95 1.04 3.83
C MET A 41 -2.74 0.75 2.94
N LEU A 42 -1.76 0.00 3.45
CA LEU A 42 -0.58 -0.44 2.68
C LEU A 42 -1.01 -1.22 1.45
N LEU A 43 -1.86 -2.23 1.65
CA LEU A 43 -2.35 -3.10 0.57
C LEU A 43 -3.03 -2.29 -0.53
N PHE A 44 -3.92 -1.37 -0.15
CA PHE A 44 -4.64 -0.55 -1.11
C PHE A 44 -3.69 0.32 -1.96
N VAL A 45 -2.69 0.95 -1.35
CA VAL A 45 -1.73 1.80 -2.08
C VAL A 45 -0.81 0.99 -3.00
N VAL A 46 -0.33 -0.17 -2.55
CA VAL A 46 0.48 -1.07 -3.38
C VAL A 46 -0.32 -1.57 -4.58
N VAL A 47 -1.54 -2.05 -4.36
CA VAL A 47 -2.37 -2.61 -5.42
C VAL A 47 -2.84 -1.53 -6.41
N THR A 48 -3.16 -0.33 -5.94
CA THR A 48 -3.51 0.79 -6.84
C THR A 48 -2.34 1.25 -7.68
N GLY A 49 -1.13 1.37 -7.10
CA GLY A 49 0.09 1.66 -7.85
C GLY A 49 0.41 0.58 -8.89
N TYR A 50 0.20 -0.70 -8.55
CA TYR A 50 0.40 -1.81 -9.47
C TYR A 50 -0.63 -1.91 -10.59
N LEU A 51 -1.92 -1.68 -10.32
CA LEU A 51 -2.99 -1.90 -11.31
C LEU A 51 -3.24 -0.67 -12.20
N PHE A 52 -3.12 0.54 -11.64
CA PHE A 52 -3.54 1.78 -12.30
C PHE A 52 -2.38 2.70 -12.68
N GLY A 53 -1.17 2.39 -12.20
CA GLY A 53 0.09 3.03 -12.57
C GLY A 53 0.54 4.12 -11.60
N THR A 54 1.66 4.77 -11.94
CA THR A 54 2.41 5.66 -11.05
C THR A 54 1.62 6.86 -10.55
N TYR A 55 0.90 7.54 -11.44
CA TYR A 55 0.16 8.76 -11.08
C TYR A 55 -0.97 8.46 -10.09
N ASP A 56 -1.71 7.38 -10.34
CA ASP A 56 -2.80 6.96 -9.47
C ASP A 56 -2.28 6.44 -8.14
N GLY A 57 -1.22 5.61 -8.15
CA GLY A 57 -0.55 5.14 -6.94
C GLY A 57 0.03 6.27 -6.10
N ALA A 58 0.61 7.30 -6.72
CA ALA A 58 1.16 8.46 -6.03
C ALA A 58 0.09 9.29 -5.33
N ILE A 59 -1.01 9.63 -6.02
CA ILE A 59 -2.11 10.43 -5.44
C ILE A 59 -2.83 9.65 -4.35
N VAL A 60 -3.17 8.39 -4.62
CA VAL A 60 -3.82 7.54 -3.62
C VAL A 60 -2.89 7.32 -2.43
N GLY A 61 -1.60 7.11 -2.67
CA GLY A 61 -0.58 7.02 -1.63
C GLY A 61 -0.53 8.27 -0.75
N LEU A 62 -0.52 9.46 -1.34
CA LEU A 62 -0.50 10.72 -0.59
C LEU A 62 -1.76 10.89 0.28
N LEU A 63 -2.94 10.64 -0.28
CA LEU A 63 -4.22 10.81 0.44
C LEU A 63 -4.42 9.76 1.54
N ILE A 64 -4.04 8.50 1.28
CA ILE A 64 -4.08 7.45 2.30
C ILE A 64 -3.03 7.67 3.37
N GLY A 65 -1.83 8.12 2.98
CA GLY A 65 -0.78 8.50 3.93
C GLY A 65 -1.20 9.64 4.84
N LEU A 66 -1.94 10.63 4.32
CA LEU A 66 -2.56 11.69 5.11
C LEU A 66 -3.57 11.13 6.12
N MET A 67 -4.45 10.21 5.68
CA MET A 67 -5.39 9.55 6.58
C MET A 67 -4.67 8.74 7.65
N ARG A 68 -3.59 8.03 7.28
CA ARG A 68 -2.77 7.27 8.23
C ARG A 68 -2.15 8.17 9.29
N ASP A 69 -1.56 9.30 8.88
CA ASP A 69 -0.98 10.27 9.82
C ASP A 69 -2.07 10.86 10.73
N TYR A 70 -3.25 11.13 10.20
CA TYR A 70 -4.39 11.60 10.99
C TYR A 70 -4.84 10.59 12.05
N TYR A 71 -4.91 9.29 11.70
CA TYR A 71 -5.34 8.23 12.61
C TYR A 71 -4.24 7.73 13.56
N ALA A 72 -2.96 8.00 13.27
CA ALA A 72 -1.83 7.60 14.11
C ALA A 72 -1.72 8.39 15.44
N GLY A 73 -2.61 9.37 15.68
CA GLY A 73 -2.63 10.19 16.88
C GLY A 73 -1.63 11.36 16.84
N PRO A 74 -1.83 12.41 17.65
CA PRO A 74 -1.00 13.61 17.60
C PRO A 74 0.47 13.31 17.98
N ALA A 75 1.40 13.74 17.11
CA ALA A 75 2.85 13.61 17.25
C ALA A 75 3.45 14.30 18.51
N TRP A 76 2.62 14.96 19.33
CA TRP A 76 3.02 15.88 20.39
C TRP A 76 2.65 15.40 21.80
N THR A 77 1.92 14.30 21.93
CA THR A 77 1.79 13.63 23.23
C THR A 77 2.91 12.61 23.35
N MET A 78 3.95 12.93 24.11
CA MET A 78 4.94 11.97 24.62
C MET A 78 4.29 10.95 25.58
N SER A 79 3.26 10.25 25.13
CA SER A 79 2.71 9.10 25.83
C SER A 79 3.47 7.87 25.35
N SER A 80 4.25 7.28 26.25
CA SER A 80 5.14 6.13 26.05
C SER A 80 4.46 4.88 25.48
N ASP A 81 3.12 4.83 25.45
CA ASP A 81 2.35 3.64 25.10
C ASP A 81 1.98 3.54 23.61
N ARG A 82 2.06 4.63 22.83
CA ARG A 82 1.80 4.59 21.37
C ARG A 82 2.71 5.58 20.64
N PRO A 83 3.66 5.12 19.80
CA PRO A 83 4.45 6.03 18.98
C PRO A 83 3.51 6.71 17.97
N SER A 84 3.25 8.00 18.16
CA SER A 84 2.49 8.82 17.22
C SER A 84 3.40 9.25 16.06
N ALA A 85 2.90 9.08 14.83
CA ALA A 85 3.66 9.45 13.64
C ALA A 85 3.65 10.97 13.46
N LEU A 86 4.80 11.53 13.07
CA LEU A 86 4.89 12.93 12.66
C LEU A 86 3.99 13.15 11.43
N ILE A 87 3.13 14.16 11.47
CA ILE A 87 2.31 14.54 10.32
C ILE A 87 3.23 14.73 9.11
N GLY A 88 2.98 13.99 8.03
CA GLY A 88 3.77 14.04 6.79
C GLY A 88 4.66 12.81 6.56
N VAL A 89 5.01 12.04 7.58
CA VAL A 89 5.83 10.82 7.43
C VAL A 89 5.04 9.72 6.72
N GLY A 90 3.79 9.49 7.12
CA GLY A 90 2.89 8.57 6.43
C GLY A 90 2.56 9.06 5.03
N MET A 91 2.30 10.36 4.84
CA MET A 91 2.09 10.94 3.50
C MET A 91 3.25 10.65 2.54
N LEU A 92 4.48 10.98 2.93
CA LEU A 92 5.66 10.77 2.08
C LEU A 92 5.94 9.27 1.91
N GLY A 93 5.90 8.50 2.99
CA GLY A 93 6.14 7.06 2.96
C GLY A 93 5.19 6.35 1.98
N PHE A 94 3.90 6.65 2.05
CA PHE A 94 2.89 6.05 1.19
C PHE A 94 2.92 6.59 -0.24
N PHE A 95 3.25 7.87 -0.45
CA PHE A 95 3.50 8.41 -1.77
C PHE A 95 4.61 7.64 -2.49
N TYR A 96 5.78 7.49 -1.86
CA TYR A 96 6.89 6.74 -2.44
C TYR A 96 6.54 5.27 -2.63
N LEU A 97 5.82 4.67 -1.67
CA LEU A 97 5.36 3.28 -1.78
C LEU A 97 4.47 3.07 -3.01
N GLY A 98 3.51 3.97 -3.27
CA GLY A 98 2.66 3.92 -4.46
C GLY A 98 3.43 4.11 -5.76
N VAL A 99 4.44 5.00 -5.76
CA VAL A 99 5.33 5.20 -6.91
C VAL A 99 6.18 3.95 -7.15
N PHE A 100 6.90 3.46 -6.15
CA PHE A 100 7.73 2.26 -6.29
C PHE A 100 6.91 1.03 -6.67
N ALA A 101 5.69 0.90 -6.14
CA ALA A 101 4.79 -0.16 -6.51
C ALA A 101 4.49 -0.20 -8.02
N SER A 102 4.36 0.97 -8.64
CA SER A 102 4.15 1.03 -10.09
C SER A 102 5.40 0.74 -10.93
N LEU A 103 6.60 0.92 -10.35
CA LEU A 103 7.88 0.84 -11.07
C LEU A 103 8.54 -0.54 -11.01
N ILE A 104 8.43 -1.25 -9.88
CA ILE A 104 9.15 -2.51 -9.61
C ILE A 104 8.72 -3.65 -10.54
N PHE A 105 7.49 -3.63 -11.06
CA PHE A 105 7.04 -4.56 -12.09
C PHE A 105 6.87 -3.84 -13.42
N ALA A 106 7.95 -3.88 -14.22
CA ALA A 106 8.01 -3.33 -15.57
C ALA A 106 6.86 -3.87 -16.46
N LYS A 107 6.55 -3.08 -17.50
CA LYS A 107 5.40 -3.14 -18.43
C LYS A 107 4.91 -4.54 -18.85
N THR A 108 5.74 -5.58 -18.89
CA THR A 108 5.39 -6.94 -19.31
C THR A 108 4.64 -7.76 -18.24
N PHE A 109 4.83 -7.46 -16.96
CA PHE A 109 4.19 -8.18 -15.85
C PHE A 109 3.04 -7.41 -15.20
N HIS A 110 2.77 -6.20 -15.68
CA HIS A 110 1.62 -5.41 -15.27
C HIS A 110 0.33 -6.20 -15.59
N ARG A 111 -0.65 -6.19 -14.68
CA ARG A 111 -2.00 -6.75 -14.86
C ARG A 111 -2.17 -8.27 -14.65
N ARG A 112 -1.13 -9.03 -14.27
CA ARG A 112 -1.31 -10.43 -13.82
C ARG A 112 -1.71 -10.45 -12.34
N LEU A 113 -2.86 -11.05 -12.04
CA LEU A 113 -3.39 -11.07 -10.68
C LEU A 113 -2.45 -11.77 -9.68
N SER A 114 -1.73 -12.81 -10.13
CA SER A 114 -0.69 -13.47 -9.33
C SER A 114 0.46 -12.53 -8.94
N MET A 115 0.86 -11.62 -9.83
CA MET A 115 1.95 -10.68 -9.56
C MET A 115 1.54 -9.58 -8.59
N ALA A 116 0.25 -9.23 -8.53
CA ALA A 116 -0.27 -8.34 -7.49
C ALA A 116 -0.05 -8.92 -6.08
N PHE A 117 -0.24 -10.23 -5.92
CA PHE A 117 0.05 -10.91 -4.64
C PHE A 117 1.53 -10.95 -4.31
N VAL A 118 2.39 -11.27 -5.29
CA VAL A 118 3.85 -11.23 -5.10
C VAL A 118 4.30 -9.83 -4.68
N GLN A 119 3.72 -8.81 -5.27
CA GLN A 119 4.02 -7.43 -4.93
C GLN A 119 3.56 -7.05 -3.53
N VAL A 120 2.34 -7.43 -3.15
CA VAL A 120 1.86 -7.26 -1.77
C VAL A 120 2.81 -7.91 -0.77
N LEU A 121 3.25 -9.14 -1.05
CA LEU A 121 4.20 -9.86 -0.19
C LEU A 121 5.51 -9.10 -0.06
N LEU A 122 6.09 -8.68 -1.20
CA LEU A 122 7.35 -7.94 -1.24
C LEU A 122 7.27 -6.62 -0.46
N PHE A 123 6.26 -5.79 -0.73
CA PHE A 123 6.11 -4.50 -0.05
C PHE A 123 5.76 -4.66 1.43
N SER A 124 4.99 -5.68 1.81
CA SER A 124 4.71 -5.98 3.23
C SER A 124 5.98 -6.35 3.98
N LEU A 125 6.84 -7.20 3.39
CA LEU A 125 8.12 -7.57 3.97
C LEU A 125 9.04 -6.35 4.10
N ILE A 126 9.24 -5.60 3.02
CA ILE A 126 10.09 -4.40 3.02
C ILE A 126 9.59 -3.40 4.06
N TYR A 127 8.30 -3.10 4.08
CA TYR A 127 7.70 -2.17 5.03
C TYR A 127 7.93 -2.60 6.48
N LYS A 128 7.78 -3.89 6.78
CA LYS A 128 7.96 -4.42 8.14
C LYS A 128 9.43 -4.46 8.57
N ILE A 129 10.34 -4.83 7.66
CA ILE A 129 11.79 -4.80 7.91
C ILE A 129 12.24 -3.37 8.20
N ILE A 130 11.85 -2.42 7.35
CA ILE A 130 12.15 -0.99 7.55
C ILE A 130 11.59 -0.50 8.88
N GLY A 131 10.33 -0.85 9.21
CA GLY A 131 9.73 -0.49 10.49
C GLY A 131 10.52 -1.02 11.70
N HIS A 132 10.99 -2.26 11.64
CA HIS A 132 11.83 -2.82 12.71
C HIS A 132 13.22 -2.17 12.80
N ILE A 133 13.82 -1.79 11.66
CA ILE A 133 15.09 -1.06 11.64
C ILE A 133 14.91 0.33 12.27
N PHE A 134 13.87 1.06 11.90
CA PHE A 134 13.57 2.37 12.49
C PHE A 134 13.30 2.27 14.00
N ALA A 135 12.52 1.28 14.44
CA ALA A 135 12.26 1.07 15.86
C ALA A 135 13.54 0.72 16.64
N TYR A 136 14.43 -0.10 16.06
CA TYR A 136 15.73 -0.42 16.66
C TYR A 136 16.62 0.83 16.80
N ILE A 137 16.72 1.65 15.74
CA ILE A 137 17.50 2.90 15.77
C ILE A 137 16.92 3.86 16.81
N PHE A 138 15.60 4.06 16.81
CA PHE A 138 14.93 4.97 17.74
C PHE A 138 15.13 4.54 19.20
N THR A 139 14.90 3.26 19.50
CA THR A 139 15.10 2.73 20.87
C THR A 139 16.54 2.88 21.32
N THR A 140 17.51 2.58 20.46
CA THR A 140 18.95 2.73 20.78
C THR A 140 19.31 4.20 21.07
N VAL A 141 18.82 5.13 20.26
CA VAL A 141 19.11 6.57 20.42
C VAL A 141 18.38 7.18 21.63
N SER A 142 17.12 6.83 21.85
CA SER A 142 16.30 7.44 22.90
C SER A 142 16.51 6.85 24.29
N SER A 143 16.77 5.55 24.39
CA SER A 143 16.87 4.86 25.69
C SER A 143 18.31 4.52 26.09
N GLY A 144 19.28 4.64 25.17
CA GLY A 144 20.65 4.19 25.38
C GLY A 144 20.80 2.68 25.64
N SER A 145 19.70 1.92 25.55
CA SER A 145 19.65 0.48 25.76
C SER A 145 19.47 -0.25 24.43
N SER A 146 20.20 -1.36 24.27
CA SER A 146 20.08 -2.25 23.10
C SER A 146 19.04 -3.35 23.30
N THR A 147 18.19 -3.24 24.34
CA THR A 147 17.13 -4.19 24.67
C THR A 147 16.01 -4.10 23.63
N TYR A 148 16.29 -4.70 22.47
CA TYR A 148 15.35 -4.92 21.38
C TYR A 148 15.06 -6.41 21.24
N LEU A 149 13.98 -6.75 20.54
CA LEU A 149 13.59 -8.13 20.29
C LEU A 149 14.71 -8.90 19.58
N THR A 150 14.88 -10.17 19.96
CA THR A 150 15.82 -11.06 19.25
C THR A 150 15.38 -11.24 17.80
N PHE A 151 16.33 -11.50 16.90
CA PHE A 151 16.05 -11.72 15.49
C PHE A 151 14.96 -12.79 15.25
N SER A 152 15.02 -13.89 15.99
CA SER A 152 14.02 -14.96 15.91
C SER A 152 12.60 -14.48 16.26
N GLN A 153 12.47 -13.68 17.32
CA GLN A 153 11.18 -13.09 17.71
C GLN A 153 10.69 -12.11 16.63
N VAL A 154 11.56 -11.27 16.08
CA VAL A 154 11.17 -10.36 14.99
C VAL A 154 10.64 -11.12 13.78
N VAL A 155 11.31 -12.19 13.36
CA VAL A 155 10.90 -12.96 12.18
C VAL A 155 9.61 -13.74 12.43
N PHE A 156 9.58 -14.58 13.45
CA PHE A 156 8.48 -15.53 13.66
C PHE A 156 7.28 -14.93 14.36
N GLN A 157 7.50 -13.96 15.25
CA GLN A 157 6.40 -13.36 15.99
C GLN A 157 5.87 -12.12 15.28
N SER A 158 6.66 -11.38 14.48
CA SER A 158 6.20 -10.12 13.89
C SER A 158 6.11 -10.12 12.35
N ILE A 159 7.19 -10.47 11.64
CA ILE A 159 7.23 -10.37 10.17
C ILE A 159 6.32 -11.40 9.51
N PHE A 160 6.46 -12.66 9.89
CA PHE A 160 5.73 -13.77 9.28
C PHE A 160 4.20 -13.65 9.44
N PRO A 161 3.62 -13.52 10.65
CA PRO A 161 2.17 -13.44 10.80
C PRO A 161 1.57 -12.20 10.12
N GLN A 162 2.25 -11.06 10.19
CA GLN A 162 1.78 -9.84 9.51
C GLN A 162 1.75 -10.01 7.98
N THR A 163 2.79 -10.59 7.40
CA THR A 163 2.87 -10.80 5.95
C THR A 163 1.79 -11.79 5.49
N LEU A 164 1.57 -12.87 6.25
CA LEU A 164 0.52 -13.84 5.97
C LEU A 164 -0.88 -13.20 6.02
N LEU A 165 -1.16 -12.39 7.05
CA LEU A 165 -2.42 -11.66 7.17
C LEU A 165 -2.62 -10.67 6.02
N ASN A 166 -1.58 -9.94 5.65
CA ASN A 166 -1.63 -9.01 4.51
C ASN A 166 -1.92 -9.75 3.20
N MET A 167 -1.37 -10.95 3.01
CA MET A 167 -1.66 -11.78 1.83
C MET A 167 -3.12 -12.23 1.77
N ILE A 168 -3.68 -12.65 2.90
CA ILE A 168 -5.11 -13.03 2.98
C ILE A 168 -6.00 -11.81 2.74
N ALA A 169 -5.71 -10.68 3.40
CA ALA A 169 -6.46 -9.44 3.26
C ALA A 169 -6.33 -8.78 1.87
N ALA A 170 -5.29 -9.11 1.11
CA ALA A 170 -5.11 -8.61 -0.25
C ALA A 170 -6.10 -9.23 -1.23
N VAL A 171 -6.59 -10.45 -0.99
CA VAL A 171 -7.56 -11.13 -1.87
C VAL A 171 -8.79 -10.26 -2.13
N PRO A 172 -9.56 -9.82 -1.11
CA PRO A 172 -10.73 -8.99 -1.34
C PRO A 172 -10.37 -7.63 -1.95
N ILE A 173 -9.25 -7.00 -1.56
CA ILE A 173 -8.84 -5.69 -2.10
C ILE A 173 -8.54 -5.79 -3.59
N ILE A 174 -7.78 -6.80 -4.02
CA ILE A 174 -7.43 -7.03 -5.43
C ILE A 174 -8.69 -7.30 -6.26
N LEU A 175 -9.61 -8.13 -5.76
CA LEU A 175 -10.86 -8.42 -6.45
C LEU A 175 -11.75 -7.17 -6.56
N CYS A 176 -11.93 -6.43 -5.46
CA CYS A 176 -12.69 -5.18 -5.45
C CYS A 176 -12.10 -4.16 -6.43
N LEU A 177 -10.79 -3.94 -6.42
CA LEU A 177 -10.15 -3.00 -7.34
C LEU A 177 -10.21 -3.46 -8.80
N ARG A 178 -10.19 -4.77 -9.06
CA ARG A 178 -10.29 -5.29 -10.44
C ARG A 178 -11.70 -5.16 -11.01
N TYR A 179 -12.73 -5.52 -10.24
CA TYR A 179 -14.12 -5.56 -10.74
C TYR A 179 -14.90 -4.27 -10.47
N LEU A 180 -14.69 -3.66 -9.31
CA LEU A 180 -15.34 -2.41 -8.87
C LEU A 180 -14.36 -1.22 -8.92
N GLY A 181 -13.34 -1.33 -9.76
CA GLY A 181 -12.31 -0.31 -9.92
C GLY A 181 -12.78 0.97 -10.62
N PRO A 182 -11.93 2.02 -10.57
CA PRO A 182 -12.19 3.29 -11.23
C PRO A 182 -12.31 3.17 -12.75
N TYR A 183 -11.73 2.11 -13.34
CA TYR A 183 -11.74 1.84 -14.77
C TYR A 183 -12.71 0.71 -15.13
N LYS A 184 -13.47 0.87 -16.23
CA LYS A 184 -14.54 -0.06 -16.67
C LYS A 184 -14.09 -1.51 -16.91
N SER A 185 -12.80 -1.74 -17.17
CA SER A 185 -12.22 -3.07 -17.37
C SER A 185 -11.17 -3.43 -16.31
N GLY A 186 -11.12 -2.70 -15.19
CA GLY A 186 -10.06 -2.83 -14.19
C GLY A 186 -8.66 -2.45 -14.71
N ILE A 187 -8.58 -1.87 -15.92
CA ILE A 187 -7.33 -1.54 -16.60
C ILE A 187 -7.37 -0.07 -17.02
N ASN A 188 -6.35 0.68 -16.62
CA ASN A 188 -6.15 2.04 -17.09
C ASN A 188 -5.67 2.01 -18.55
N ARG A 189 -6.58 2.31 -19.49
CA ARG A 189 -6.31 2.35 -20.94
C ARG A 189 -5.29 3.40 -21.37
N MET A 190 -4.91 4.32 -20.47
CA MET A 190 -3.88 5.33 -20.75
C MET A 190 -2.45 4.84 -20.47
N LEU A 191 -2.31 3.64 -19.88
CA LEU A 191 -1.00 3.01 -19.75
C LEU A 191 -0.60 2.44 -21.11
N PRO A 192 0.57 2.79 -21.66
CA PRO A 192 0.99 2.30 -22.97
C PRO A 192 1.16 0.78 -22.93
N ASP A 193 0.34 0.06 -23.70
CA ASP A 193 0.53 -1.37 -23.96
C ASP A 193 1.74 -1.56 -24.86
N VAL A 194 2.71 -2.37 -24.41
CA VAL A 194 3.86 -2.73 -25.25
C VAL A 194 3.40 -3.82 -26.20
N GLY A 195 2.85 -3.37 -27.34
CA GLY A 195 2.47 -4.22 -28.46
C GLY A 195 2.06 -3.39 -29.68
N GLU A 196 1.24 -2.36 -29.50
CA GLU A 196 0.68 -1.60 -30.64
C GLU A 196 1.66 -0.63 -31.32
N GLY A 197 2.83 -0.39 -30.71
CA GLY A 197 3.81 0.57 -31.22
C GLY A 197 4.94 -0.02 -32.09
N LYS A 198 5.04 -1.35 -32.22
CA LYS A 198 6.13 -1.99 -32.98
C LYS A 198 5.71 -2.59 -34.33
N GLU A 199 4.42 -2.73 -34.64
CA GLU A 199 3.96 -3.32 -35.91
C GLU A 199 3.58 -2.31 -37.00
N LYS A 200 3.54 -1.00 -36.74
CA LYS A 200 3.15 0.02 -37.73
C LYS A 200 4.29 0.84 -38.34
N LYS A 201 5.54 0.33 -38.35
CA LYS A 201 6.69 1.08 -38.90
C LYS A 201 7.44 0.46 -40.09
N TRP A 202 6.97 -0.64 -40.69
CA TRP A 202 7.61 -1.20 -41.89
C TRP A 202 6.65 -1.68 -42.98
N GLN A 203 5.51 -1.02 -43.14
CA GLN A 203 4.71 -1.14 -44.37
C GLN A 203 4.41 0.25 -44.88
N ILE A 204 5.42 0.87 -45.49
CA ILE A 204 5.25 1.95 -46.45
C ILE A 204 5.73 1.37 -47.78
N ALA A 205 4.82 1.47 -48.76
CA ALA A 205 4.89 1.19 -50.19
C ALA A 205 6.26 0.87 -50.82
#